data_AF-A0A1F6R9E3-F1
#
_entry.id   AF-A0A1F6R9E3-F1
#
_cell.length_a   1.000
_cell.length_b   1.000
_cell.length_c   1.000
_cell.angle_alpha   90.00
_cell.angle_beta   90.00
_cell.angle_gamma   90.00
#
_symmetry.space_group_name_H-M   'P 1'
#
loop_
_entity.id
_entity.type
_entity.pdbx_description
1 polymer ?
#
loop_
_entity_poly.entity_id
_entity_poly.type
_entity_poly.pdbx_seq_one_letter_code
_entity_poly.pdbx_strand_id
1 'polypeptide(L)'
;MEINQERRQEMEFKEIVRKNFVLWTEALRTKDSQKVADLYSKEATFLPTVSAEFKLGKSGVEEYFEHFLKKNPEGEIKKEEIQPLG
;
A
#
# COMPACT_ATOMS: atom_id res chain seq x y z
N MET A 1 -9.76 1.53 -33.61
CA MET A 1 -9.84 2.69 -32.68
C MET A 1 -9.84 2.25 -31.21
N GLU A 2 -10.32 1.04 -30.88
CA GLU A 2 -10.38 0.51 -29.49
C GLU A 2 -9.00 0.18 -28.85
N ILE A 3 -8.02 -0.26 -29.64
CA ILE A 3 -6.64 -0.61 -29.17
C ILE A 3 -5.92 0.58 -28.49
N ASN A 4 -6.31 1.82 -28.79
CA ASN A 4 -5.72 3.01 -28.17
C ASN A 4 -6.35 3.38 -26.82
N GLN A 5 -7.55 2.87 -26.52
CA GLN A 5 -8.26 3.13 -25.29
C GLN A 5 -7.85 2.12 -24.21
N GLU A 6 -7.79 0.83 -24.53
CA GLU A 6 -7.33 -0.22 -23.61
C GLU A 6 -5.89 0.01 -23.15
N ARG A 7 -4.97 0.31 -24.09
CA ARG A 7 -3.58 0.65 -23.75
C ARG A 7 -3.47 1.91 -22.88
N ARG A 8 -4.39 2.87 -23.05
CA ARG A 8 -4.42 4.08 -22.23
C ARG A 8 -4.87 3.76 -20.80
N GLN A 9 -5.91 2.96 -20.65
CA GLN A 9 -6.40 2.50 -19.35
C GLN A 9 -5.35 1.66 -18.60
N GLU A 10 -4.66 0.76 -19.32
CA GLU A 10 -3.56 -0.01 -18.74
C GLU A 10 -2.44 0.89 -18.21
N MET A 11 -2.04 1.91 -18.99
CA MET A 11 -1.01 2.87 -18.58
C MET A 11 -1.46 3.73 -17.39
N GLU A 12 -2.72 4.18 -17.38
CA GLU A 12 -3.30 4.94 -16.27
C GLU A 12 -3.34 4.10 -14.98
N PHE A 13 -3.74 2.83 -15.07
CA PHE A 13 -3.78 1.94 -13.91
C PHE A 13 -2.37 1.68 -13.35
N LYS A 14 -1.38 1.45 -14.23
CA LYS A 14 0.03 1.32 -13.83
C LYS A 14 0.54 2.56 -13.11
N GLU A 15 0.16 3.75 -13.57
CA GLU A 15 0.54 5.01 -12.92
C GLU A 15 -0.10 5.14 -11.53
N ILE A 16 -1.40 4.80 -11.40
CA ILE A 16 -2.12 4.83 -10.11
C ILE A 16 -1.46 3.88 -9.11
N VAL A 17 -1.17 2.64 -9.50
CA VAL A 17 -0.53 1.64 -8.60
C VAL A 17 0.81 2.14 -8.09
N ARG A 18 1.67 2.69 -8.97
CA ARG A 18 2.97 3.23 -8.57
C ARG A 18 2.84 4.45 -7.66
N LYS A 19 1.89 5.35 -7.94
CA LYS A 19 1.61 6.50 -7.06
C LYS A 19 1.16 6.06 -5.67
N ASN A 20 0.32 5.02 -5.60
CA ASN A 20 -0.12 4.45 -4.33
C ASN A 20 1.06 3.85 -3.54
N PHE A 21 1.99 3.17 -4.21
CA PHE A 21 3.21 2.69 -3.56
C PHE A 21 4.06 3.84 -3.02
N VAL A 22 4.29 4.89 -3.81
CA VAL A 22 5.05 6.08 -3.36
C VAL A 22 4.38 6.70 -2.13
N LEU A 23 3.06 6.95 -2.20
CA LEU A 23 2.28 7.49 -1.09
C LEU A 23 2.44 6.65 0.19
N TRP A 24 2.38 5.33 0.05
CA TRP A 24 2.57 4.41 1.16
C TRP A 24 3.99 4.48 1.73
N THR A 25 5.03 4.49 0.89
CA THR A 25 6.42 4.62 1.36
C THR A 25 6.70 5.97 2.03
N GLU A 26 6.10 7.06 1.54
CA GLU A 26 6.21 8.38 2.17
C GLU A 26 5.53 8.41 3.54
N ALA A 27 4.39 7.72 3.70
CA ALA A 27 3.75 7.57 5.01
C ALA A 27 4.64 6.80 5.99
N LEU A 28 5.40 5.79 5.55
CA LEU A 28 6.38 5.13 6.42
C LEU A 28 7.47 6.10 6.91
N ARG A 29 7.94 6.99 6.02
CA ARG A 29 9.01 7.96 6.34
C ARG A 29 8.60 8.96 7.40
N THR A 30 7.31 9.23 7.57
CA THR A 30 6.83 10.15 8.62
C THR A 30 6.96 9.57 10.03
N LYS A 31 7.18 8.26 10.16
CA LYS A 31 7.22 7.53 11.46
C LYS A 31 5.94 7.71 12.29
N ASP A 32 4.83 7.95 11.62
CA ASP A 32 3.53 8.21 12.21
C ASP A 32 2.59 7.07 11.77
N SER A 33 2.26 6.18 12.72
CA SER A 33 1.43 4.99 12.45
C SER A 33 0.02 5.36 11.98
N GLN A 34 -0.51 6.51 12.42
CA GLN A 34 -1.84 6.97 12.05
C GLN A 34 -1.88 7.41 10.58
N LYS A 35 -0.84 8.12 10.11
CA LYS A 35 -0.71 8.45 8.68
C LYS A 35 -0.63 7.22 7.79
N VAL A 36 0.00 6.15 8.26
CA VAL A 36 0.03 4.88 7.52
C VAL A 36 -1.36 4.25 7.53
N ALA A 37 -2.01 4.18 8.68
CA ALA A 37 -3.36 3.61 8.82
C ALA A 37 -4.42 4.35 7.99
N ASP A 38 -4.24 5.65 7.75
CA ASP A 38 -5.14 6.44 6.92
C ASP A 38 -5.19 6.05 5.46
N LEU A 39 -4.16 5.35 4.96
CA LEU A 39 -4.12 4.82 3.60
C LEU A 39 -4.94 3.54 3.42
N TYR A 40 -5.43 2.94 4.51
CA TYR A 40 -6.16 1.69 4.49
C TYR A 40 -7.68 1.95 4.56
N SER A 41 -8.44 1.09 3.88
CA SER A 41 -9.90 1.09 4.00
C SER A 41 -10.34 0.80 5.44
N LYS A 42 -11.53 1.28 5.81
CA LYS A 42 -12.11 1.04 7.15
C LYS A 42 -12.16 -0.45 7.52
N GLU A 43 -12.43 -1.31 6.55
CA GLU A 43 -12.55 -2.77 6.68
C GLU A 43 -11.29 -3.50 6.22
N ALA A 44 -10.14 -2.82 6.18
CA ALA A 44 -8.90 -3.43 5.75
C ALA A 44 -8.62 -4.71 6.53
N THR A 45 -8.19 -5.75 5.82
CA THR A 45 -7.67 -6.96 6.44
C THR A 45 -6.26 -7.15 5.95
N PHE A 46 -5.36 -7.48 6.86
CA PHE A 46 -3.94 -7.46 6.55
C PHE A 46 -3.19 -8.49 7.39
N LEU A 47 -2.34 -9.26 6.71
CA LEU A 47 -1.38 -10.16 7.33
C LEU A 47 0.02 -9.52 7.27
N PRO A 48 0.54 -9.01 8.39
CA PRO A 48 1.86 -8.41 8.44
C PRO A 48 3.03 -9.38 8.22
N THR A 49 4.17 -8.83 7.78
CA THR A 49 5.39 -9.61 7.49
C THR A 49 6.11 -10.13 8.73
N VAL A 50 5.98 -9.45 9.87
CA VAL A 50 6.68 -9.80 11.12
C VAL A 50 5.73 -10.10 12.29
N SER A 51 4.46 -10.37 12.01
CA SER A 51 3.50 -10.83 13.03
C SER A 51 2.61 -11.93 12.45
N ALA A 52 2.36 -12.95 13.26
CA ALA A 52 1.43 -14.04 12.94
C ALA A 52 -0.04 -13.63 13.17
N GLU A 53 -0.27 -12.47 13.79
CA GLU A 53 -1.61 -11.98 14.08
C GLU A 53 -2.22 -11.30 12.86
N PHE A 54 -3.40 -11.76 12.49
CA PHE A 54 -4.23 -11.12 11.49
C PHE A 54 -4.78 -9.79 12.03
N LYS A 55 -4.58 -8.70 11.29
CA LYS A 55 -5.04 -7.37 11.69
C LYS A 55 -6.31 -6.98 10.93
N LEU A 56 -7.23 -6.34 11.66
CA LEU A 56 -8.55 -5.92 11.21
C LEU A 56 -8.73 -4.41 11.35
N GLY A 57 -9.18 -3.78 10.28
CA GLY A 57 -9.47 -2.36 10.19
C GLY A 57 -8.27 -1.45 10.43
N LYS A 58 -8.55 -0.14 10.48
CA LYS A 58 -7.52 0.89 10.70
C LYS A 58 -6.78 0.74 12.03
N SER A 59 -7.46 0.35 13.10
CA SER A 59 -6.85 0.19 14.42
C SER A 59 -5.79 -0.92 14.44
N GLY A 60 -6.06 -2.07 13.81
CA GLY A 60 -5.09 -3.16 13.72
C GLY A 60 -3.88 -2.80 12.84
N VAL A 61 -4.09 -1.98 11.81
CA VAL A 61 -3.01 -1.42 10.99
C VAL A 61 -2.15 -0.48 11.82
N GLU A 62 -2.75 0.49 12.51
CA GLU A 62 -2.04 1.46 13.35
C GLU A 62 -1.17 0.77 14.40
N GLU A 63 -1.73 -0.18 15.15
CA GLU A 63 -1.03 -0.97 16.17
C GLU A 63 0.21 -1.69 15.60
N TYR A 64 0.08 -2.30 14.42
CA TYR A 64 1.21 -2.95 13.77
C TYR A 64 2.30 -1.94 13.39
N PHE A 65 1.91 -0.81 12.80
CA PHE A 65 2.86 0.20 12.32
C PHE A 65 3.54 0.97 13.46
N GLU A 66 2.95 1.07 14.65
CA GLU A 66 3.63 1.61 15.84
C GLU A 66 4.94 0.88 16.15
N HIS A 67 4.99 -0.44 15.93
CA HIS A 67 6.19 -1.25 16.12
C HIS A 67 7.06 -1.32 14.87
N PHE A 68 6.46 -1.45 13.70
CA PHE A 68 7.19 -1.59 12.44
C PHE A 68 8.01 -0.34 12.11
N LEU A 69 7.45 0.86 12.32
CA LEU A 69 8.11 2.13 11.99
C LEU A 69 9.35 2.42 12.84
N LYS A 70 9.45 1.84 14.05
CA LYS A 70 10.65 1.93 14.90
C LYS A 70 11.88 1.31 14.24
N LYS A 71 11.71 0.44 13.25
CA LYS A 71 12.79 -0.16 12.47
C LYS A 71 13.29 0.73 11.33
N ASN A 72 12.73 1.93 11.15
CA ASN A 72 13.01 2.84 10.04
C ASN A 72 12.93 2.13 8.67
N PRO A 73 11.78 1.52 8.34
CA PRO A 73 11.64 0.74 7.12
C PRO A 73 11.75 1.62 5.87
N GLU A 74 12.42 1.10 4.86
CA GLU A 74 12.47 1.66 3.51
C GLU A 74 12.09 0.58 2.50
N GLY A 75 11.42 0.96 1.42
CA GLY A 75 10.93 0.04 0.40
C GLY A 75 11.26 0.50 -1.01
N GLU A 76 11.64 -0.43 -1.86
CA GLU A 76 11.89 -0.22 -3.29
C GLU A 76 11.26 -1.37 -4.09
N ILE A 77 10.61 -1.06 -5.21
CA ILE A 77 10.08 -2.06 -6.13
C ILE A 77 11.23 -2.65 -6.94
N LYS A 78 11.53 -3.94 -6.75
CA LYS A 78 12.51 -4.68 -7.59
C LYS A 78 11.85 -5.40 -8.77
N LYS A 79 10.60 -5.80 -8.61
CA LYS A 79 9.75 -6.43 -9.63
C LYS A 79 8.30 -6.10 -9.29
N GLU A 80 7.48 -5.84 -10.30
CA GLU A 80 6.04 -5.63 -10.15
C GLU A 80 5.26 -6.46 -11.17
N GLU A 81 4.09 -6.93 -10.78
CA GLU A 81 3.08 -7.53 -11.63
C GLU A 81 1.75 -6.85 -11.29
N ILE A 82 1.04 -6.34 -12.29
CA ILE A 82 -0.17 -5.54 -12.10
C ILE A 82 -1.32 -6.21 -12.83
N GLN A 83 -2.36 -6.56 -12.07
CA GLN A 83 -3.59 -7.15 -12.58
C GLN A 83 -4.77 -6.26 -12.16
N PRO A 84 -5.40 -5.55 -13.11
CA PRO A 84 -6.68 -4.91 -12.86
C PRO A 84 -7.72 -5.97 -12.49
N LEU A 85 -8.45 -5.75 -11.40
CA LEU A 85 -9.65 -6.52 -11.07
C LEU A 85 -10.82 -5.79 -11.72
N GLY A 86 -11.53 -6.48 -12.62
CA GLY A 86 -12.62 -5.92 -13.42
C GLY A 86 -13.86 -5.53 -12.63
#